data_AF-A0A4Y6R2E1-F1
#
_entry.id   AF-A0A4Y6R2E1-F1
#
_cell.length_a   1.000
_cell.length_b   1.000
_cell.length_c   1.000
_cell.angle_alpha   90.00
_cell.angle_beta   90.00
_cell.angle_gamma   90.00
#
_symmetry.space_group_name_H-M   'P 1'
#
loop_
_entity.id
_entity.type
_entity.pdbx_description
1 polymer ?
#
loop_
_entity_poly.entity_id
_entity_poly.type
_entity_poly.pdbx_seq_one_letter_code
_entity_poly.pdbx_strand_id
1 'polypeptide(L)'
;MNGVSTSLTIAVPASSSTAEFCGHCGEPSDGGASPASGVHHHCGEHLAMEPPRYCAACRRRMKVQVTPLGWTAECSRHGVLAP
;
A
#
# COMPACT_ATOMS: atom_id res chain seq x y z
N MET A 1 -52.14 -0.49 5.85
CA MET A 1 -51.13 0.58 5.92
C MET A 1 -49.94 0.11 6.76
N ASN A 2 -49.15 -0.88 6.31
CA ASN A 2 -47.94 -1.31 7.03
C ASN A 2 -46.97 -2.00 6.07
N GLY A 3 -45.68 -1.68 6.23
CA GLY A 3 -44.53 -2.31 5.58
C GLY A 3 -44.21 -1.71 4.20
N VAL A 4 -43.03 -1.19 3.90
CA VAL A 4 -41.70 -1.61 4.38
C VAL A 4 -40.71 -0.45 4.17
N SER A 5 -39.98 -0.06 5.22
CA SER A 5 -38.84 0.84 5.10
C SER A 5 -37.61 0.06 4.64
N THR A 6 -37.21 0.26 3.39
CA THR A 6 -35.93 -0.24 2.86
C THR A 6 -34.81 0.66 3.37
N SER A 7 -34.11 0.22 4.43
CA SER A 7 -32.90 0.89 4.90
C SER A 7 -31.72 0.44 4.03
N LEU A 8 -31.22 1.34 3.18
CA LEU A 8 -30.03 1.09 2.36
C LEU A 8 -28.77 1.31 3.21
N THR A 9 -28.16 0.22 3.67
CA THR A 9 -26.84 0.28 4.33
C THR A 9 -25.77 0.52 3.27
N ILE A 10 -25.26 1.75 3.18
CA ILE A 10 -23.99 1.99 2.48
C ILE A 10 -22.90 1.43 3.38
N ALA A 11 -22.35 0.28 3.00
CA ALA A 11 -21.11 -0.21 3.57
C ALA A 11 -19.99 0.78 3.21
N VAL A 12 -19.46 1.46 4.22
CA VAL A 12 -18.17 2.15 4.14
C VAL A 12 -17.15 1.09 3.71
N PRO A 13 -16.38 1.28 2.60
CA PRO A 13 -15.27 0.37 2.34
C PRO A 13 -14.30 0.54 3.52
N ALA A 14 -14.28 -0.47 4.38
CA ALA A 14 -13.20 -0.65 5.32
C ALA A 14 -11.90 -0.53 4.52
N SER A 15 -11.00 0.32 4.98
CA SER A 15 -9.68 0.57 4.40
C SER A 15 -8.85 -0.70 4.44
N SER A 16 -9.17 -1.65 3.57
CA SER A 16 -8.28 -2.73 3.18
C SER A 16 -7.16 -2.05 2.43
N SER A 17 -6.01 -1.94 3.07
CA SER A 17 -4.76 -1.51 2.48
C SER A 17 -4.30 -2.54 1.46
N THR A 18 -5.05 -2.69 0.36
CA THR A 18 -4.48 -3.17 -0.88
C THR A 18 -3.37 -2.20 -1.21
N ALA A 19 -2.15 -2.67 -1.41
CA ALA A 19 -1.07 -1.83 -1.92
C ALA A 19 -1.53 -1.25 -3.27
N GLU A 20 -1.99 0.00 -3.27
CA GLU A 20 -2.49 0.72 -4.44
C GLU A 20 -1.33 1.28 -5.27
N PHE A 21 -0.16 1.43 -4.67
CA PHE A 21 1.04 1.95 -5.30
C PHE A 21 2.23 1.04 -5.05
N CYS A 22 3.10 0.94 -6.06
CA CYS A 22 4.38 0.26 -5.94
C CYS A 22 5.30 1.01 -4.97
N GLY A 23 5.82 0.31 -3.95
CA GLY A 23 6.72 0.90 -2.95
C GLY A 23 8.08 1.36 -3.50
N HIS A 24 8.49 0.89 -4.70
CA HIS A 24 9.77 1.23 -5.33
C HIS A 24 9.65 2.44 -6.27
N CYS A 25 8.77 2.38 -7.27
CA CYS A 25 8.63 3.44 -8.29
C CYS A 25 7.50 4.44 -7.98
N GLY A 26 6.53 4.07 -7.14
CA GLY A 26 5.38 4.91 -6.81
C GLY A 26 4.28 4.92 -7.87
N GLU A 27 4.37 4.12 -8.93
CA GLU A 27 3.29 3.97 -9.90
C GLU A 27 2.12 3.17 -9.31
N PRO A 28 0.87 3.44 -9.73
CA PRO A 28 -0.29 2.70 -9.24
C PRO A 28 -0.13 1.22 -9.62
N SER A 29 -0.33 0.34 -8.64
CA SER A 29 -0.47 -1.08 -8.89
C SER A 29 -1.69 -1.28 -9.77
N ASP A 30 -1.56 -2.00 -10.88
CA ASP A 30 -2.59 -2.23 -11.88
C ASP A 30 -3.77 -3.12 -11.41
N GLY A 31 -4.05 -3.10 -10.10
CA GLY A 31 -5.26 -3.64 -9.48
C GLY A 31 -5.26 -5.15 -9.29
N GLY A 32 -4.18 -5.84 -9.67
CA GLY A 32 -4.09 -7.26 -9.43
C GLY A 32 -3.45 -7.57 -8.08
N ALA A 33 -4.13 -8.41 -7.29
CA ALA A 33 -3.63 -8.91 -6.02
C ALA A 33 -2.23 -9.52 -6.21
N SER A 34 -1.31 -9.19 -5.30
CA SER A 34 0.08 -9.59 -5.38
C SER A 34 0.23 -11.11 -5.63
N PRO A 35 1.04 -11.55 -6.63
CA PRO A 35 1.64 -10.76 -7.71
C PRO A 35 0.79 -10.83 -8.98
N ALA A 36 0.45 -9.68 -9.55
CA ALA A 36 -0.25 -9.56 -10.82
C ALA A 36 0.42 -8.49 -11.70
N SER A 37 0.64 -8.84 -12.96
CA SER A 37 1.35 -8.10 -14.02
C SER A 37 2.87 -7.97 -13.87
N GLY A 38 3.60 -8.39 -14.91
CA GLY A 38 5.07 -8.35 -14.96
C GLY A 38 5.69 -6.95 -14.94
N VAL A 39 4.89 -5.88 -14.96
CA VAL A 39 5.35 -4.47 -14.94
C VAL A 39 6.18 -4.17 -13.69
N HIS A 40 5.84 -4.75 -12.55
CA HIS A 40 6.53 -4.49 -11.27
C HIS A 40 7.41 -5.63 -10.76
N HIS A 41 7.70 -6.65 -11.60
CA HIS A 41 8.57 -7.76 -11.19
C HIS A 41 9.92 -7.27 -10.64
N HIS A 42 10.60 -6.39 -11.37
CA HIS A 42 11.88 -5.84 -10.94
C HIS A 42 11.74 -4.95 -9.69
N CYS A 43 10.65 -4.18 -9.58
CA CYS A 43 10.38 -3.40 -8.38
C CYS A 43 10.21 -4.29 -7.14
N GLY A 44 9.60 -5.47 -7.28
CA GLY A 44 9.46 -6.46 -6.22
C GLY A 44 10.82 -7.01 -5.76
N GLU A 45 11.69 -7.36 -6.69
CA GLU A 45 13.07 -7.81 -6.41
C GLU A 45 13.86 -6.75 -5.64
N HIS A 46 13.74 -5.48 -6.03
CA HIS A 46 14.37 -4.37 -5.31
C HIS A 46 13.79 -4.19 -3.90
N LEU A 47 12.47 -4.28 -3.73
CA LEU A 47 11.83 -4.13 -2.41
C LEU A 47 12.16 -5.27 -1.44
N ALA A 48 12.63 -6.42 -1.93
CA ALA A 48 13.12 -7.49 -1.08
C ALA A 48 14.47 -7.15 -0.42
N MET A 49 15.29 -6.31 -1.06
CA MET A 49 16.66 -5.99 -0.61
C MET A 49 16.82 -4.55 -0.13
N GLU A 50 15.95 -3.64 -0.59
CA GLU A 50 16.01 -2.21 -0.32
C GLU A 50 14.73 -1.71 0.37
N PRO A 51 14.83 -0.70 1.25
CA PRO A 51 13.68 -0.08 1.86
C PRO A 51 12.71 0.54 0.83
N PRO A 52 11.39 0.55 1.11
CA PRO A 52 10.40 1.18 0.26
C PRO A 52 10.63 2.70 0.23
N ARG A 53 10.60 3.25 -0.98
CA ARG A 53 10.76 4.69 -1.23
C ARG A 53 9.42 5.42 -1.16
N TYR A 54 8.32 4.72 -1.48
CA TYR A 54 6.97 5.27 -1.52
C TYR A 54 6.00 4.46 -0.65
N CYS A 55 5.05 5.16 -0.03
CA CYS A 55 3.98 4.53 0.71
C CYS A 55 2.99 3.85 -0.24
N ALA A 56 2.79 2.54 -0.05
CA ALA A 56 1.89 1.72 -0.86
C ALA A 56 0.42 2.14 -0.80
N ALA A 57 0.02 2.95 0.19
CA ALA A 57 -1.36 3.43 0.36
C ALA A 57 -1.59 4.86 -0.19
N CYS A 58 -0.56 5.69 -0.37
CA CYS A 58 -0.79 7.08 -0.80
C CYS A 58 0.28 7.71 -1.66
N ARG A 59 1.25 6.91 -2.14
CA ARG A 59 2.30 7.35 -3.05
C ARG A 59 3.26 8.41 -2.49
N ARG A 60 3.15 8.78 -1.22
CA ARG A 60 4.08 9.74 -0.61
C ARG A 60 5.45 9.10 -0.39
N ARG A 61 6.51 9.88 -0.58
CA ARG A 61 7.86 9.44 -0.23
C ARG A 61 7.96 9.17 1.27
N MET A 62 8.59 8.06 1.62
CA MET A 62 8.79 7.66 3.01
C MET A 62 10.11 8.23 3.54
N LYS A 63 10.16 8.52 4.84
CA LYS A 63 11.41 8.80 5.54
C LYS A 63 12.06 7.47 5.90
N VAL A 64 13.10 7.13 5.16
CA VAL A 64 13.83 5.87 5.35
C VAL A 64 15.01 6.09 6.29
N GLN A 65 15.20 5.20 7.25
CA GLN A 65 16.40 5.10 8.09
C GLN A 65 17.00 3.70 7.89
N VAL A 66 18.26 3.66 7.48
CA VAL A 66 19.01 2.41 7.30
C VAL A 66 19.95 2.23 8.48
N THR A 67 19.98 1.02 9.04
CA THR A 67 20.84 0.61 10.15
C THR A 67 21.59 -0.66 9.75
N PRO A 68 22.66 -1.04 10.47
CA PRO A 68 23.34 -2.32 10.21
C PRO A 68 22.43 -3.56 10.37
N LEU A 69 21.32 -3.44 11.11
CA LEU A 69 20.40 -4.54 11.40
C LEU A 69 19.17 -4.57 10.49
N GLY A 70 19.01 -3.60 9.58
CA GLY A 70 17.84 -3.47 8.72
C GLY A 70 17.46 -2.01 8.50
N TRP A 71 16.20 -1.75 8.22
CA TRP A 71 15.71 -0.41 7.92
C TRP A 71 14.33 -0.14 8.50
N THR A 72 13.99 1.12 8.66
CA THR A 72 12.63 1.58 8.94
C THR A 72 12.23 2.62 7.91
N ALA A 73 10.97 2.61 7.50
CA ALA A 73 10.42 3.55 6.54
C ALA A 73 9.15 4.16 7.11
N GLU A 74 9.11 5.47 7.28
CA GLU A 74 7.95 6.16 7.85
C GLU A 74 7.19 6.98 6.80
N CYS A 75 5.90 6.71 6.66
CA CYS A 75 4.98 7.57 5.94
C CYS A 75 4.38 8.60 6.90
N SER A 76 4.39 9.88 6.50
CA SER A 76 3.81 10.97 7.31
C SER A 76 2.30 10.85 7.57
N ARG A 77 1.57 10.00 6.84
CA ARG A 77 0.14 9.75 7.05
C ARG A 77 -0.17 8.35 7.59
N HIS A 78 0.61 7.35 7.20
CA HIS A 78 0.31 5.94 7.45
C HIS A 78 1.27 5.28 8.45
N GLY A 79 2.26 6.02 8.96
CA GLY A 79 3.17 5.54 9.99
C GLY A 79 4.32 4.70 9.43
N VAL A 80 4.97 3.97 10.35
CA VAL A 80 6.18 3.18 10.10
C VAL A 80 5.87 1.83 9.49
N LEU A 81 6.67 1.46 8.49
CA LEU A 81 6.85 0.11 7.98
C LEU A 81 8.30 -0.33 8.31
N ALA A 82 8.44 -1.56 8.80
CA ALA A 82 9.71 -2.21 9.05
C ALA A 82 9.65 -3.64 8.49
N PRO A 83 10.77 -4.20 8.02
CA PRO A 83 10.85 -5.57 7.51
C PRO A 83 10.62 -6.62 8.59
#